data_AF-A0A6C0H2K9-F1
#
_entry.id   AF-A0A6C0H2K9-F1
#
_cell.length_a   1.000
_cell.length_b   1.000
_cell.length_c   1.000
_cell.angle_alpha   90.00
_cell.angle_beta   90.00
_cell.angle_gamma   90.00
#
_symmetry.space_group_name_H-M   'P 1'
#
loop_
_entity.id
_entity.type
_entity.pdbx_description
1 polymer ?
#
loop_
_entity_poly.entity_id
_entity_poly.type
_entity_poly.pdbx_seq_one_letter_code
_entity_poly.pdbx_strand_id
1 'polypeptide(L)'
;MSIRDEEMCLENTMELEEESEEEINPLDYLSFTRYLYPERSVCHSLLIALLERDTEEALFWTYELYYSGVEEDTFAFIKRVYEMFYKKQNPLFSKFIDKMAAEGDCGIGSIVKSLTYKKYDVSQFVESMFDKNNIDILTALMNSKCAMEENNPKPMKKTINIVLTKADIEKYKTINHIQPRDVLRNACLYPIRANVADLFAIPLPETIVNCYRYDWLYYASRTPIWKERILCMNGIIDNNKHTVVFTDDDDREDFYETWGYEPDEQPIDIQHKCIGAPNTLKIDVAGFCQMFLP
;
A
#
# COMPACT_ATOMS: atom_id res chain seq x y z
N MET A 1 9.51 69.56 -30.16
CA MET A 1 10.62 69.02 -30.96
C MET A 1 11.62 68.43 -29.98
N SER A 2 11.77 67.11 -30.00
CA SER A 2 12.82 66.24 -29.42
C SER A 2 13.58 66.68 -28.17
N ILE A 3 13.74 65.77 -27.20
CA ILE A 3 15.04 65.22 -26.76
C ILE A 3 14.84 64.46 -25.42
N ARG A 4 15.31 63.19 -25.38
CA ARG A 4 15.75 62.36 -24.22
C ARG A 4 14.62 61.77 -23.34
N ASP A 5 14.41 60.45 -23.28
CA ASP A 5 15.31 59.37 -22.80
C ASP A 5 15.90 59.65 -21.40
N GLU A 6 15.88 58.61 -20.55
CA GLU A 6 16.52 58.51 -19.23
C GLU A 6 15.70 58.97 -18.01
N GLU A 7 14.86 58.07 -17.49
CA GLU A 7 15.00 57.49 -16.13
C GLU A 7 13.73 56.69 -15.79
N MET A 8 13.67 55.46 -16.30
CA MET A 8 12.76 54.43 -15.80
C MET A 8 13.63 53.25 -15.40
N CYS A 9 14.23 53.35 -14.22
CA CYS A 9 14.93 52.27 -13.56
C CYS A 9 14.66 52.35 -12.07
N LEU A 10 14.45 51.16 -11.50
CA LEU A 10 14.35 50.85 -10.07
C LEU A 10 12.95 50.98 -9.49
N GLU A 11 12.14 49.95 -9.74
CA GLU A 11 11.50 49.17 -8.67
C GLU A 11 10.87 47.92 -9.30
N ASN A 12 11.72 46.93 -9.56
CA ASN A 12 11.29 45.55 -9.70
C ASN A 12 12.26 44.72 -8.86
N THR A 13 12.07 44.76 -7.55
CA THR A 13 12.47 43.66 -6.67
C THR A 13 11.66 42.44 -7.09
N MET A 14 12.24 41.64 -7.99
CA MET A 14 11.89 40.23 -8.11
C MET A 14 12.24 39.58 -6.78
N GLU A 15 11.26 39.47 -5.88
CA GLU A 15 11.25 38.45 -4.86
C GLU A 15 11.26 37.11 -5.61
N LEU A 16 12.44 36.49 -5.64
CA LEU A 16 12.54 35.06 -5.89
C LEU A 16 11.84 34.40 -4.70
N GLU A 17 10.57 34.06 -4.87
CA GLU A 17 9.90 33.10 -4.02
C GLU A 17 10.71 31.80 -4.13
N GLU A 18 11.57 31.54 -3.13
CA GLU A 18 12.06 30.20 -2.85
C GLU A 18 10.80 29.35 -2.63
N GLU A 19 10.41 28.54 -3.62
CA GLU A 19 9.49 27.44 -3.40
C GLU A 19 10.10 26.57 -2.30
N SER A 20 9.62 26.77 -1.07
CA SER A 20 9.97 25.90 0.05
C SER A 20 9.54 24.49 -0.33
N GLU A 21 10.49 23.56 -0.46
CA GLU A 21 10.19 22.14 -0.52
C GLU A 21 9.32 21.81 0.71
N GLU A 22 8.01 21.63 0.52
CA GLU A 22 7.10 21.25 1.60
C GLU A 22 7.62 19.93 2.17
N GLU A 23 8.06 19.96 3.43
CA GLU A 23 8.56 18.79 4.14
C GLU A 23 7.40 17.78 4.25
N ILE A 24 7.51 16.68 3.50
CA ILE A 24 6.49 15.62 3.43
C ILE A 24 6.28 15.06 4.85
N ASN A 25 5.13 15.31 5.47
CA ASN A 25 4.79 14.75 6.76
C ASN A 25 4.36 13.27 6.59
N PRO A 26 5.08 12.28 7.17
CA PRO A 26 4.74 10.87 7.03
C PRO A 26 3.33 10.51 7.53
N LEU A 27 2.78 11.32 8.45
CA LEU A 27 1.43 11.12 8.97
C LEU A 27 0.35 11.42 7.94
N ASP A 28 0.61 12.23 6.92
CA ASP A 28 -0.39 12.55 5.88
C ASP A 28 -0.68 11.35 4.98
N TYR A 29 0.27 10.41 4.91
CA TYR A 29 0.18 9.20 4.11
C TYR A 29 -0.12 7.94 4.94
N LEU A 30 -0.30 8.09 6.25
CA LEU A 30 -0.66 6.98 7.11
C LEU A 30 -2.15 6.67 6.96
N SER A 31 -2.44 5.44 6.55
CA SER A 31 -3.77 4.83 6.55
C SER A 31 -3.68 3.41 7.07
N PHE A 32 -4.73 2.95 7.73
CA PHE A 32 -4.82 1.59 8.25
C PHE A 32 -5.83 0.75 7.47
N THR A 33 -5.42 -0.44 7.07
CA THR A 33 -6.25 -1.43 6.35
C THR A 33 -7.35 -2.01 7.24
N ARG A 34 -8.18 -2.90 6.70
CA ARG A 34 -9.26 -3.56 7.43
C ARG A 34 -8.80 -4.25 8.72
N TYR A 35 -7.57 -4.76 8.80
CA TYR A 35 -6.97 -5.37 10.00
C TYR A 35 -5.83 -4.53 10.59
N LEU A 36 -5.91 -3.22 10.38
CA LEU A 36 -5.05 -2.21 10.99
C LEU A 36 -3.55 -2.33 10.67
N TYR A 37 -3.20 -2.90 9.51
CA TYR A 37 -1.85 -2.75 8.98
C TYR A 37 -1.68 -1.37 8.35
N PRO A 38 -0.52 -0.72 8.45
CA PRO A 38 -0.22 0.46 7.63
C PRO A 38 -0.29 0.07 6.14
N GLU A 39 -1.14 0.73 5.36
CA GLU A 39 -1.44 0.34 3.97
C GLU A 39 -0.18 0.26 3.09
N ARG A 40 0.67 1.29 3.16
CA ARG A 40 1.95 1.31 2.44
C ARG A 40 2.88 0.16 2.85
N SER A 41 2.80 -0.28 4.10
CA SER A 41 3.57 -1.45 4.57
C SER A 41 3.02 -2.76 4.03
N VAL A 42 1.72 -2.87 3.83
CA VAL A 42 1.12 -4.02 3.14
C VAL A 42 1.60 -4.09 1.69
N CYS A 43 1.70 -2.96 0.99
CA CYS A 43 2.17 -2.94 -0.40
C CYS A 43 3.62 -3.42 -0.56
N HIS A 44 4.57 -2.96 0.28
CA HIS A 44 5.93 -3.50 0.21
C HIS A 44 5.99 -4.97 0.66
N SER A 45 5.17 -5.37 1.63
CA SER A 45 5.14 -6.76 2.11
C SER A 45 4.63 -7.70 1.01
N LEU A 46 3.61 -7.27 0.26
CA LEU A 46 3.10 -7.96 -0.92
C LEU A 46 4.16 -8.08 -2.01
N LEU A 47 4.87 -7.00 -2.33
CA LEU A 47 5.95 -7.03 -3.32
C LEU A 47 7.03 -8.04 -2.95
N ILE A 48 7.51 -8.02 -1.70
CA ILE A 48 8.53 -8.95 -1.22
C ILE A 48 8.02 -10.39 -1.27
N ALA A 49 6.80 -10.67 -0.79
CA ALA A 49 6.21 -12.00 -0.86
C ALA A 49 6.11 -12.54 -2.30
N LEU A 50 5.77 -11.67 -3.27
CA LEU A 50 5.76 -12.02 -4.69
C LEU A 50 7.15 -12.39 -5.21
N LEU A 51 8.18 -11.60 -4.89
CA LEU A 51 9.56 -11.86 -5.32
C LEU A 51 10.15 -13.11 -4.68
N GLU A 52 9.84 -13.35 -3.40
CA GLU A 52 10.18 -14.59 -2.69
C GLU A 52 9.35 -15.80 -3.14
N ARG A 53 8.31 -15.57 -3.96
CA ARG A 53 7.35 -16.57 -4.44
C ARG A 53 6.55 -17.23 -3.32
N ASP A 54 6.40 -16.56 -2.19
CA ASP A 54 5.52 -17.00 -1.11
C ASP A 54 4.06 -16.72 -1.52
N THR A 55 3.39 -17.78 -1.99
CA THR A 55 2.04 -17.66 -2.52
C THR A 55 1.00 -17.39 -1.44
N GLU A 56 1.17 -17.95 -0.25
CA GLU A 56 0.18 -17.80 0.81
C GLU A 56 0.26 -16.40 1.42
N GLU A 57 1.47 -15.89 1.65
CA GLU A 57 1.69 -14.52 2.13
C GLU A 57 1.30 -13.48 1.07
N ALA A 58 1.65 -13.69 -0.20
CA ALA A 58 1.25 -12.77 -1.27
C ALA A 58 -0.28 -12.69 -1.42
N LEU A 59 -0.98 -13.82 -1.36
CA LEU A 59 -2.45 -13.81 -1.40
C LEU A 59 -3.04 -13.13 -0.16
N PHE A 60 -2.48 -13.35 1.03
CA PHE A 60 -2.90 -12.67 2.25
C PHE A 60 -2.83 -11.15 2.10
N TRP A 61 -1.66 -10.61 1.73
CA TRP A 61 -1.50 -9.16 1.57
C TRP A 61 -2.34 -8.57 0.45
N THR A 62 -2.52 -9.32 -0.64
CA THR A 62 -3.42 -8.92 -1.75
C THR A 62 -4.84 -8.74 -1.24
N TYR A 63 -5.36 -9.74 -0.53
CA TYR A 63 -6.71 -9.66 -0.02
C TYR A 63 -6.84 -8.63 1.09
N GLU A 64 -5.80 -8.41 1.91
CA GLU A 64 -5.76 -7.33 2.91
C GLU A 64 -6.05 -5.97 2.30
N LEU A 65 -5.39 -5.61 1.20
CA LEU A 65 -5.70 -4.39 0.46
C LEU A 65 -7.09 -4.47 -0.19
N TYR A 66 -7.39 -5.56 -0.89
CA TYR A 66 -8.62 -5.70 -1.67
C TYR A 66 -9.88 -5.50 -0.80
N TYR A 67 -10.06 -6.25 0.29
CA TYR A 67 -11.21 -6.02 1.19
C TYR A 67 -11.00 -4.91 2.22
N SER A 68 -10.02 -4.02 2.02
CA SER A 68 -10.01 -2.70 2.68
C SER A 68 -10.81 -1.65 1.92
N GLY A 69 -11.44 -2.05 0.81
CA GLY A 69 -12.25 -1.17 -0.05
C GLY A 69 -11.42 -0.36 -1.05
N VAL A 70 -10.17 -0.78 -1.31
CA VAL A 70 -9.28 -0.17 -2.31
C VAL A 70 -9.04 -1.14 -3.47
N GLU A 71 -10.11 -1.76 -3.99
CA GLU A 71 -10.01 -2.82 -4.99
C GLU A 71 -9.31 -2.36 -6.27
N GLU A 72 -9.71 -1.19 -6.80
CA GLU A 72 -9.14 -0.62 -8.03
C GLU A 72 -7.65 -0.32 -7.87
N ASP A 73 -7.27 0.29 -6.75
CA ASP A 73 -5.86 0.60 -6.43
C ASP A 73 -5.05 -0.68 -6.22
N THR A 74 -5.64 -1.72 -5.63
CA THR A 74 -4.99 -3.03 -5.47
C THR A 74 -4.69 -3.66 -6.84
N PHE A 75 -5.66 -3.64 -7.76
CA PHE A 75 -5.43 -4.11 -9.13
C PHE A 75 -4.38 -3.27 -9.86
N ALA A 76 -4.44 -1.95 -9.74
CA ALA A 76 -3.47 -1.04 -10.34
C ALA A 76 -2.06 -1.33 -9.82
N PHE A 77 -1.89 -1.48 -8.51
CA PHE A 77 -0.63 -1.86 -7.88
C PHE A 77 -0.10 -3.18 -8.43
N ILE A 78 -0.89 -4.26 -8.43
CA ILE A 78 -0.48 -5.57 -8.98
C ILE A 78 -0.11 -5.48 -10.46
N LYS A 79 -0.85 -4.68 -11.26
CA LYS A 79 -0.53 -4.45 -12.67
C LYS A 79 0.83 -3.75 -12.82
N ARG A 80 1.14 -2.75 -11.99
CA ARG A 80 2.44 -2.06 -12.01
C ARG A 80 3.58 -2.99 -11.57
N VAL A 81 3.35 -3.84 -10.57
CA VAL A 81 4.31 -4.90 -10.19
C VAL A 81 4.55 -5.85 -11.38
N TYR A 82 3.50 -6.27 -12.08
CA TYR A 82 3.67 -7.07 -13.29
C TYR A 82 4.50 -6.35 -14.36
N GLU A 83 4.17 -5.09 -14.67
CA GLU A 83 4.86 -4.29 -15.69
C GLU A 83 6.35 -4.12 -15.37
N MET A 84 6.68 -3.80 -14.11
CA MET A 84 8.04 -3.56 -13.64
C MET A 84 8.87 -4.85 -13.59
N PHE A 85 8.33 -5.92 -13.01
CA PHE A 85 9.13 -7.09 -12.65
C PHE A 85 8.92 -8.30 -13.57
N TYR A 86 7.74 -8.47 -14.16
CA TYR A 86 7.36 -9.74 -14.81
C TYR A 86 7.17 -9.63 -16.33
N LYS A 87 6.80 -8.45 -16.86
CA LYS A 87 6.41 -8.27 -18.26
C LYS A 87 7.49 -8.65 -19.26
N LYS A 88 8.75 -8.25 -19.00
CA LYS A 88 9.90 -8.57 -19.86
C LYS A 88 10.00 -10.07 -20.18
N GLN A 89 9.69 -10.93 -19.22
CA GLN A 89 9.76 -12.39 -19.37
C GLN A 89 8.40 -13.05 -19.65
N ASN A 90 7.28 -12.35 -19.46
CA ASN A 90 5.94 -12.90 -19.58
C ASN A 90 4.98 -11.95 -20.34
N PRO A 91 5.33 -11.42 -21.52
CA PRO A 91 4.60 -10.32 -22.15
C PRO A 91 3.15 -10.67 -22.53
N LEU A 92 2.84 -11.94 -22.75
CA LEU A 92 1.47 -12.41 -23.06
C LEU A 92 0.57 -12.51 -21.82
N PHE A 93 1.13 -12.36 -20.62
CA PHE A 93 0.37 -12.44 -19.38
C PHE A 93 -0.52 -11.22 -19.14
N SER A 94 -0.24 -10.08 -19.79
CA SER A 94 -1.13 -8.90 -19.79
C SER A 94 -2.55 -9.27 -20.21
N LYS A 95 -2.71 -10.10 -21.25
CA LYS A 95 -4.03 -10.57 -21.71
C LYS A 95 -4.77 -11.37 -20.63
N PHE A 96 -4.04 -12.10 -19.80
CA PHE A 96 -4.65 -12.83 -18.68
C PHE A 96 -5.03 -11.87 -17.54
N ILE A 97 -4.18 -10.89 -17.24
CA ILE A 97 -4.49 -9.82 -16.27
C ILE A 97 -5.76 -9.08 -16.67
N ASP A 98 -5.86 -8.62 -17.92
CA ASP A 98 -7.03 -7.87 -18.41
C ASP A 98 -8.30 -8.73 -18.36
N LYS A 99 -8.19 -10.04 -18.66
CA LYS A 99 -9.31 -10.98 -18.50
C LYS A 99 -9.73 -11.14 -17.03
N MET A 100 -8.76 -11.33 -16.13
CA MET A 100 -9.04 -11.59 -14.72
C MET A 100 -9.48 -10.35 -13.95
N ALA A 101 -9.12 -9.13 -14.40
CA ALA A 101 -9.61 -7.89 -13.79
C ALA A 101 -11.15 -7.81 -13.77
N ALA A 102 -11.82 -8.39 -14.75
CA ALA A 102 -13.28 -8.45 -14.80
C ALA A 102 -13.92 -9.46 -13.80
N GLU A 103 -13.12 -10.33 -13.18
CA GLU A 103 -13.60 -11.42 -12.31
C GLU A 103 -13.52 -11.06 -10.81
N GLY A 104 -13.22 -9.80 -10.47
CA GLY A 104 -13.18 -9.31 -9.10
C GLY A 104 -12.19 -10.04 -8.19
N ASP A 105 -12.66 -10.50 -7.03
CA ASP A 105 -11.84 -11.10 -5.97
C ASP A 105 -11.12 -12.40 -6.41
N CYS A 106 -11.80 -13.28 -7.14
CA CYS A 106 -11.21 -14.47 -7.74
C CYS A 106 -10.19 -14.08 -8.81
N GLY A 107 -10.49 -13.01 -9.55
CA GLY A 107 -9.63 -12.44 -10.57
C GLY A 107 -8.27 -11.99 -10.04
N ILE A 108 -8.26 -11.12 -9.03
CA ILE A 108 -7.00 -10.60 -8.47
C ILE A 108 -6.15 -11.71 -7.85
N GLY A 109 -6.77 -12.65 -7.13
CA GLY A 109 -6.06 -13.79 -6.57
C GLY A 109 -5.50 -14.73 -7.64
N SER A 110 -6.20 -14.89 -8.78
CA SER A 110 -5.70 -15.65 -9.93
C SER A 110 -4.44 -15.01 -10.54
N ILE A 111 -4.42 -13.67 -10.64
CA ILE A 111 -3.25 -12.93 -11.12
C ILE A 111 -2.08 -13.14 -10.18
N VAL A 112 -2.27 -12.88 -8.89
CA VAL A 112 -1.22 -12.96 -7.86
C VAL A 112 -0.67 -14.37 -7.75
N LYS A 113 -1.53 -15.38 -7.63
CA LYS A 113 -1.11 -16.78 -7.60
C LYS A 113 -0.39 -17.20 -8.88
N SER A 114 -0.73 -16.63 -10.03
CA SER A 114 0.01 -16.92 -11.27
C SER A 114 1.38 -16.25 -11.30
N LEU A 115 1.52 -15.04 -10.75
CA LEU A 115 2.80 -14.31 -10.72
C LEU A 115 3.86 -15.04 -9.90
N THR A 116 3.49 -15.67 -8.79
CA THR A 116 4.45 -16.39 -7.91
C THR A 116 5.15 -17.57 -8.59
N TYR A 117 4.61 -18.10 -9.69
CA TYR A 117 5.25 -19.15 -10.49
C TYR A 117 5.96 -18.63 -11.75
N LYS A 118 5.83 -17.33 -12.04
CA LYS A 118 6.46 -16.73 -13.23
C LYS A 118 7.86 -16.24 -12.92
N LYS A 119 8.68 -16.18 -13.97
CA LYS A 119 10.00 -15.56 -13.85
C LYS A 119 9.86 -14.04 -13.82
N TYR A 120 10.67 -13.40 -13.01
CA TYR A 120 10.76 -11.94 -12.91
C TYR A 120 12.21 -11.48 -13.12
N ASP A 121 12.38 -10.18 -13.35
CA ASP A 121 13.63 -9.45 -13.52
C ASP A 121 13.56 -8.21 -12.60
N VAL A 122 14.54 -8.04 -11.72
CA VAL A 122 14.59 -6.88 -10.80
C VAL A 122 15.54 -5.79 -11.27
N SER A 123 16.21 -5.96 -12.42
CA SER A 123 17.29 -5.05 -12.85
C SER A 123 16.79 -3.62 -13.00
N GLN A 124 15.62 -3.43 -13.63
CA GLN A 124 15.03 -2.09 -13.80
C GLN A 124 14.72 -1.42 -12.46
N PHE A 125 14.22 -2.18 -11.49
CA PHE A 125 13.93 -1.68 -10.15
C PHE A 125 15.22 -1.28 -9.41
N VAL A 126 16.24 -2.13 -9.46
CA VAL A 126 17.55 -1.86 -8.88
C VAL A 126 18.19 -0.62 -9.52
N GLU A 127 18.13 -0.48 -10.85
CA GLU A 127 18.60 0.72 -11.55
C GLU A 127 17.89 1.98 -11.04
N SER A 128 16.56 1.94 -10.87
CA SER A 128 15.80 3.08 -10.35
C SER A 128 16.16 3.47 -8.90
N MET A 129 16.68 2.55 -8.10
CA MET A 129 17.17 2.86 -6.74
C MET A 129 18.48 3.67 -6.72
N PHE A 130 19.26 3.63 -7.80
CA PHE A 130 20.51 4.37 -7.91
C PHE A 130 20.35 5.74 -8.61
N ASP A 131 19.20 5.98 -9.25
CA ASP A 131 18.91 7.27 -9.86
C ASP A 131 18.57 8.31 -8.79
N LYS A 132 19.37 9.38 -8.74
CA LYS A 132 19.35 10.44 -7.70
C LYS A 132 18.08 11.29 -7.64
N ASN A 133 17.13 11.08 -8.55
CA ASN A 133 15.82 11.71 -8.49
C ASN A 133 14.94 10.85 -7.59
N ASN A 134 15.03 11.14 -6.29
CA ASN A 134 14.43 10.49 -5.12
C ASN A 134 12.89 10.36 -5.21
N ILE A 135 12.38 9.70 -6.24
CA ILE A 135 10.96 9.36 -6.36
C ILE A 135 10.77 8.14 -5.49
N ASP A 136 9.98 8.28 -4.42
CA ASP A 136 9.44 7.16 -3.65
C ASP A 136 8.92 6.10 -4.64
N ILE A 137 9.68 5.02 -4.79
CA ILE A 137 9.44 4.01 -5.84
C ILE A 137 8.09 3.34 -5.59
N LEU A 138 7.67 3.23 -4.33
CA LEU A 138 6.34 2.72 -4.03
C LEU A 138 5.27 3.73 -4.41
N THR A 139 5.48 5.02 -4.17
CA THR A 139 4.64 6.09 -4.73
C THR A 139 4.62 6.04 -6.25
N ALA A 140 5.71 5.75 -6.96
CA ALA A 140 5.67 5.54 -8.41
C ALA A 140 4.82 4.31 -8.80
N LEU A 141 4.92 3.22 -8.03
CA LEU A 141 4.10 2.01 -8.16
C LEU A 141 2.64 2.22 -7.70
N MET A 142 2.32 3.30 -6.99
CA MET A 142 0.96 3.62 -6.52
C MET A 142 0.30 4.71 -7.39
N ASN A 143 1.04 5.75 -7.76
CA ASN A 143 0.49 7.03 -8.23
C ASN A 143 0.73 7.34 -9.71
N SER A 144 1.47 6.53 -10.47
CA SER A 144 1.74 6.90 -11.86
C SER A 144 0.60 6.53 -12.83
N LYS A 145 0.25 7.49 -13.69
CA LYS A 145 -0.29 7.27 -15.04
C LYS A 145 0.91 6.92 -15.96
N CYS A 146 1.45 5.71 -15.88
CA CYS A 146 2.48 5.30 -16.85
C CYS A 146 1.85 4.94 -18.20
N ALA A 147 2.32 5.62 -19.25
CA ALA A 147 1.99 5.35 -20.63
C ALA A 147 2.52 3.98 -21.08
N MET A 148 1.74 3.34 -21.94
CA MET A 148 1.98 2.01 -22.47
C MET A 148 3.01 2.09 -23.61
N GLU A 149 4.18 1.45 -23.47
CA GLU A 149 5.00 1.10 -24.63
C GLU A 149 4.61 -0.29 -25.14
N GLU A 150 4.03 -0.31 -26.34
CA GLU A 150 3.75 -1.52 -27.11
C GLU A 150 5.04 -2.04 -27.72
N ASN A 151 5.69 -2.98 -27.04
CA ASN A 151 6.73 -3.79 -27.67
C ASN A 151 6.13 -5.11 -28.17
N ASN A 152 6.30 -5.37 -29.47
CA ASN A 152 5.87 -6.60 -30.13
C ASN A 152 6.67 -7.79 -29.57
N PRO A 153 6.05 -8.71 -28.79
CA PRO A 153 6.81 -9.74 -28.11
C PRO A 153 7.22 -10.87 -29.05
N LYS A 154 8.49 -11.27 -28.98
CA LYS A 154 9.00 -12.50 -29.62
C LYS A 154 8.28 -13.73 -29.04
N PRO A 155 8.12 -14.82 -29.81
CA PRO A 155 7.40 -16.01 -29.34
C PRO A 155 8.13 -16.66 -28.15
N MET A 156 7.51 -16.62 -26.97
CA MET A 156 7.97 -17.28 -25.74
C MET A 156 7.07 -18.48 -25.40
N LYS A 157 7.62 -19.46 -24.66
CA LYS A 157 6.91 -20.66 -24.20
C LYS A 157 5.71 -20.26 -23.33
N LYS A 158 4.56 -20.93 -23.53
CA LYS A 158 3.36 -20.76 -22.70
C LYS A 158 3.70 -21.09 -21.24
N THR A 159 3.55 -20.12 -20.34
CA THR A 159 3.57 -20.34 -18.88
C THR A 159 2.17 -20.65 -18.38
N ILE A 160 2.08 -21.42 -17.28
CA ILE A 160 0.81 -21.80 -16.66
C ILE A 160 0.16 -20.52 -16.07
N ASN A 161 -1.14 -20.37 -16.27
CA ASN A 161 -1.97 -19.38 -15.60
C ASN A 161 -2.92 -20.16 -14.68
N ILE A 162 -3.00 -19.73 -13.43
CA ILE A 162 -3.80 -20.36 -12.38
C ILE A 162 -5.05 -19.52 -12.17
N VAL A 163 -6.21 -20.17 -12.15
CA VAL A 163 -7.49 -19.52 -11.89
C VAL A 163 -8.00 -20.00 -10.54
N LEU A 164 -8.25 -19.07 -9.63
CA LEU A 164 -8.87 -19.32 -8.33
C LEU A 164 -10.39 -19.30 -8.45
N THR A 165 -11.01 -20.13 -7.62
CA THR A 165 -12.45 -20.20 -7.43
C THR A 165 -12.85 -19.50 -6.13
N LYS A 166 -14.16 -19.29 -5.95
CA LYS A 166 -14.70 -18.76 -4.69
C LYS A 166 -14.27 -19.58 -3.46
N ALA A 167 -14.23 -20.91 -3.60
CA ALA A 167 -13.82 -21.80 -2.52
C ALA A 167 -12.36 -21.61 -2.13
N ASP A 168 -11.47 -21.30 -3.07
CA ASP A 168 -10.05 -21.07 -2.80
C ASP A 168 -9.80 -19.80 -1.98
N ILE A 169 -10.69 -18.81 -2.15
CA ILE A 169 -10.50 -17.46 -1.59
C ILE A 169 -11.30 -17.21 -0.32
N GLU A 170 -12.17 -18.14 0.07
CA GLU A 170 -13.08 -18.01 1.21
C GLU A 170 -12.32 -17.69 2.51
N LYS A 171 -11.16 -18.33 2.72
CA LYS A 171 -10.29 -18.10 3.88
C LYS A 171 -9.74 -16.68 4.00
N TYR A 172 -9.77 -15.88 2.93
CA TYR A 172 -9.28 -14.50 2.92
C TYR A 172 -10.38 -13.45 3.09
N LYS A 173 -11.65 -13.87 3.18
CA LYS A 173 -12.77 -12.96 3.44
C LYS A 173 -12.65 -12.32 4.81
N THR A 174 -13.24 -11.13 4.96
CA THR A 174 -13.23 -10.39 6.22
C THR A 174 -13.89 -11.21 7.33
N ILE A 175 -13.18 -11.41 8.44
CA ILE A 175 -13.69 -12.10 9.62
C ILE A 175 -14.67 -11.17 10.35
N ASN A 176 -15.90 -11.63 10.52
CA ASN A 176 -17.00 -10.88 11.14
C ASN A 176 -17.86 -11.72 12.10
N HIS A 177 -17.45 -12.95 12.40
CA HIS A 177 -18.22 -13.92 13.20
C HIS A 177 -17.63 -14.17 14.60
N ILE A 178 -16.64 -13.38 15.01
CA ILE A 178 -16.01 -13.42 16.33
C ILE A 178 -16.08 -12.03 16.98
N GLN A 179 -15.77 -11.98 18.27
CA GLN A 179 -15.73 -10.72 19.01
C GLN A 179 -14.72 -9.75 18.38
N PRO A 180 -15.04 -8.45 18.25
CA PRO A 180 -14.17 -7.49 17.55
C PRO A 180 -12.75 -7.43 18.11
N ARG A 181 -12.60 -7.42 19.43
CA ARG A 181 -11.31 -7.48 20.14
C ARG A 181 -10.47 -8.72 19.84
N ASP A 182 -11.08 -9.81 19.36
CA ASP A 182 -10.38 -11.04 18.98
C ASP A 182 -10.03 -11.07 17.48
N VAL A 183 -10.51 -10.12 16.67
CA VAL A 183 -10.30 -10.10 15.21
C VAL A 183 -8.83 -10.04 14.87
N LEU A 184 -8.08 -9.06 15.40
CA LEU A 184 -6.67 -8.88 15.06
C LEU A 184 -5.85 -10.13 15.40
N ARG A 185 -6.10 -10.76 16.55
CA ARG A 185 -5.40 -11.99 16.96
C ARG A 185 -5.59 -13.15 16.00
N ASN A 186 -6.75 -13.25 15.36
CA ASN A 186 -7.09 -14.33 14.44
C ASN A 186 -6.79 -13.98 12.97
N ALA A 187 -6.83 -12.69 12.63
CA ALA A 187 -6.69 -12.20 11.27
C ALA A 187 -5.25 -11.82 10.90
N CYS A 188 -4.45 -11.37 11.86
CA CYS A 188 -3.09 -10.91 11.63
C CYS A 188 -2.10 -12.08 11.53
N LEU A 189 -2.04 -12.69 10.34
CA LEU A 189 -1.25 -13.89 10.11
C LEU A 189 0.25 -13.61 9.91
N TYR A 190 0.59 -12.64 9.07
CA TYR A 190 1.97 -12.35 8.67
C TYR A 190 2.44 -11.00 9.23
N PRO A 191 3.70 -10.89 9.69
CA PRO A 191 4.27 -9.60 10.08
C PRO A 191 4.56 -8.74 8.84
N ILE A 192 4.39 -7.43 8.95
CA ILE A 192 4.87 -6.52 7.90
C ILE A 192 6.39 -6.72 7.68
N ARG A 193 6.83 -6.59 6.43
CA ARG A 193 8.25 -6.68 6.05
C ARG A 193 8.97 -5.37 6.37
N ALA A 194 8.97 -4.98 7.65
CA ALA A 194 9.55 -3.71 8.11
C ALA A 194 11.07 -3.57 7.84
N ASN A 195 11.76 -4.68 7.59
CA ASN A 195 13.17 -4.71 7.20
C ASN A 195 13.44 -4.06 5.85
N VAL A 196 12.44 -3.97 4.96
CA VAL A 196 12.61 -3.38 3.63
C VAL A 196 12.03 -1.97 3.51
N ALA A 197 11.37 -1.44 4.55
CA ALA A 197 10.62 -0.18 4.47
C ALA A 197 11.46 1.01 3.94
N ASP A 198 12.73 1.08 4.33
CA ASP A 198 13.65 2.17 3.99
C ASP A 198 14.00 2.16 2.50
N LEU A 199 13.99 0.99 1.85
CA LEU A 199 14.19 0.86 0.39
C LEU A 199 13.09 1.53 -0.43
N PHE A 200 11.94 1.74 0.19
CA PHE A 200 10.78 2.35 -0.44
C PHE A 200 10.61 3.81 -0.02
N ALA A 201 11.55 4.40 0.72
CA ALA A 201 11.49 5.79 1.18
C ALA A 201 10.19 6.17 1.92
N ILE A 202 9.57 5.19 2.59
CA ILE A 202 8.35 5.37 3.38
C ILE A 202 8.66 4.93 4.80
N PRO A 203 9.36 5.77 5.58
CA PRO A 203 9.51 5.49 6.99
C PRO A 203 8.11 5.52 7.62
N LEU A 204 7.82 4.52 8.44
CA LEU A 204 6.70 4.65 9.36
C LEU A 204 6.98 5.87 10.26
N PRO A 205 5.95 6.67 10.59
CA PRO A 205 6.13 7.78 11.52
C PRO A 205 6.76 7.29 12.83
N GLU A 206 7.63 8.08 13.46
CA GLU A 206 8.18 7.73 14.78
C GLU A 206 7.07 7.50 15.81
N THR A 207 5.94 8.19 15.63
CA THR A 207 4.74 8.10 16.45
C THR A 207 3.80 6.94 16.08
N ILE A 208 4.19 6.04 15.15
CA ILE A 208 3.31 4.96 14.66
C ILE A 208 2.69 4.13 15.77
N VAL A 209 3.41 3.90 16.87
CA VAL A 209 2.90 3.17 18.04
C VAL A 209 1.72 3.91 18.67
N ASN A 210 1.79 5.23 18.83
CA ASN A 210 0.69 6.02 19.38
C ASN A 210 -0.47 6.10 18.39
N CYS A 211 -0.17 6.30 17.10
CA CYS A 211 -1.18 6.31 16.04
C CYS A 211 -1.96 4.99 15.98
N TYR A 212 -1.26 3.86 16.14
CA TYR A 212 -1.86 2.52 16.14
C TYR A 212 -2.62 2.19 17.42
N ARG A 213 -2.18 2.67 18.59
CA ARG A 213 -2.82 2.34 19.87
C ARG A 213 -4.01 3.24 20.18
N TYR A 214 -3.90 4.53 19.91
CA TYR A 214 -4.84 5.54 20.43
C TYR A 214 -5.60 6.28 19.34
N ASP A 215 -4.99 6.49 18.17
CA ASP A 215 -5.60 7.25 17.08
C ASP A 215 -6.04 6.34 15.91
N TRP A 216 -6.11 5.03 16.15
CA TRP A 216 -6.21 4.04 15.08
C TRP A 216 -7.45 4.25 14.23
N LEU A 217 -8.59 4.62 14.84
CA LEU A 217 -9.85 4.79 14.14
C LEU A 217 -9.80 6.00 13.19
N TYR A 218 -9.08 7.06 13.57
CA TYR A 218 -8.85 8.23 12.71
C TYR A 218 -7.99 7.86 11.49
N TYR A 219 -6.86 7.18 11.69
CA TYR A 219 -6.02 6.79 10.56
C TYR A 219 -6.67 5.68 9.71
N ALA A 220 -7.46 4.80 10.32
CA ALA A 220 -8.24 3.78 9.64
C ALA A 220 -9.33 4.40 8.76
N SER A 221 -9.99 5.49 9.20
CA SER A 221 -11.04 6.17 8.43
C SER A 221 -10.61 6.71 7.07
N ARG A 222 -9.31 6.69 6.77
CA ARG A 222 -8.75 7.05 5.46
C ARG A 222 -8.91 5.92 4.43
N THR A 223 -9.14 4.69 4.86
CA THR A 223 -9.50 3.59 3.94
C THR A 223 -11.02 3.48 3.79
N PRO A 224 -11.53 3.12 2.59
CA PRO A 224 -12.96 3.13 2.31
C PRO A 224 -13.79 2.22 3.23
N ILE A 225 -13.29 1.04 3.59
CA ILE A 225 -14.03 0.13 4.48
C ILE A 225 -14.33 0.73 5.85
N TRP A 226 -13.34 1.40 6.45
CA TRP A 226 -13.48 2.00 7.78
C TRP A 226 -14.29 3.29 7.71
N LYS A 227 -14.07 4.08 6.66
CA LYS A 227 -14.89 5.26 6.38
C LYS A 227 -16.37 4.91 6.28
N GLU A 228 -16.71 3.86 5.54
CA GLU A 228 -18.08 3.39 5.40
C GLU A 228 -18.66 2.96 6.77
N ARG A 229 -17.95 2.12 7.53
CA ARG A 229 -18.37 1.70 8.88
C ARG A 229 -18.67 2.87 9.81
N ILE A 230 -17.79 3.87 9.82
CA ILE A 230 -17.93 5.07 10.65
C ILE A 230 -19.17 5.87 10.22
N LEU A 231 -19.31 6.14 8.92
CA LEU A 231 -20.42 6.96 8.41
C LEU A 231 -21.78 6.26 8.55
N CYS A 232 -21.83 4.93 8.44
CA CYS A 232 -23.04 4.15 8.64
C CYS A 232 -23.59 4.21 10.08
N MET A 233 -22.74 4.52 11.06
CA MET A 233 -23.10 4.73 12.46
C MET A 233 -23.03 6.21 12.86
N ASN A 234 -23.30 7.12 11.92
CA ASN A 234 -23.31 8.58 12.14
C ASN A 234 -22.00 9.17 12.73
N GLY A 235 -20.87 8.48 12.56
CA GLY A 235 -19.57 8.97 12.99
C GLY A 235 -19.04 10.11 12.13
N ILE A 236 -18.39 11.08 12.78
CA ILE A 236 -17.82 12.28 12.17
C ILE A 236 -16.29 12.23 12.35
N ILE A 237 -15.57 12.32 11.23
CA ILE A 237 -14.10 12.36 11.20
C ILE A 237 -13.64 13.82 11.40
N ASP A 238 -13.00 14.12 12.53
CA ASP A 238 -12.43 15.44 12.84
C ASP A 238 -10.94 15.46 12.48
N ASN A 239 -10.61 16.01 11.31
CA ASN A 239 -9.24 16.16 10.82
C ASN A 239 -8.41 17.17 11.62
N ASN A 240 -9.03 18.12 12.33
CA ASN A 240 -8.26 19.09 13.12
C ASN A 240 -7.81 18.48 14.44
N LYS A 241 -8.63 17.58 15.00
CA LYS A 241 -8.32 16.89 16.26
C LYS A 241 -7.73 15.50 16.07
N HIS A 242 -7.68 14.98 14.85
CA HIS A 242 -7.30 13.59 14.53
C HIS A 242 -8.13 12.56 15.31
N THR A 243 -9.46 12.73 15.33
CA THR A 243 -10.37 11.85 16.06
C THR A 243 -11.61 11.50 15.24
N VAL A 244 -12.35 10.49 15.71
CA VAL A 244 -13.68 10.16 15.22
C VAL A 244 -14.65 10.33 16.37
N VAL A 245 -15.72 11.10 16.16
CA VAL A 245 -16.74 11.41 17.17
C VAL A 245 -18.09 10.93 16.67
N PHE A 246 -18.85 10.27 17.54
CA PHE A 246 -20.21 9.81 17.24
C PHE A 246 -21.24 10.81 17.74
N THR A 247 -22.40 10.86 17.09
CA THR A 247 -23.47 11.82 17.39
C THR A 247 -24.08 11.64 18.77
N ASP A 248 -24.19 10.39 19.23
CA ASP A 248 -24.64 10.02 20.56
C ASP A 248 -23.89 8.79 21.09
N ASP A 249 -24.17 8.44 22.35
CA ASP A 249 -23.52 7.33 23.03
C ASP A 249 -24.00 5.96 22.51
N ASP A 250 -25.22 5.85 22.01
CA ASP A 250 -25.80 4.60 21.49
C ASP A 250 -25.09 4.20 20.18
N ASP A 251 -24.94 5.14 19.23
CA ASP A 251 -24.20 4.95 17.98
C ASP A 251 -22.73 4.56 18.24
N ARG A 252 -22.12 5.16 19.27
CA ARG A 252 -20.76 4.84 19.70
C ARG A 252 -20.69 3.41 20.22
N GLU A 253 -21.55 3.03 21.15
CA GLU A 253 -21.57 1.71 21.75
C GLU A 253 -21.77 0.63 20.67
N ASP A 254 -22.77 0.80 19.79
CA ASP A 254 -23.04 -0.11 18.68
C ASP A 254 -21.83 -0.26 17.73
N PHE A 255 -21.14 0.85 17.43
CA PHE A 255 -19.93 0.82 16.60
C PHE A 255 -18.82 -0.02 17.26
N TYR A 256 -18.51 0.20 18.53
CA TYR A 256 -17.44 -0.51 19.22
C TYR A 256 -17.81 -1.97 19.54
N GLU A 257 -19.09 -2.28 19.78
CA GLU A 257 -19.58 -3.65 19.87
C GLU A 257 -19.41 -4.44 18.56
N THR A 258 -19.39 -3.74 17.42
CA THR A 258 -19.28 -4.37 16.09
C THR A 258 -17.85 -4.36 15.54
N TRP A 259 -17.09 -3.29 15.77
CA TRP A 259 -15.77 -3.05 15.14
C TRP A 259 -14.69 -2.53 16.08
N GLY A 260 -14.91 -2.56 17.40
CA GLY A 260 -13.91 -2.19 18.40
C GLY A 260 -12.74 -3.18 18.47
N TYR A 261 -11.71 -2.97 17.67
CA TYR A 261 -10.59 -3.92 17.56
C TYR A 261 -9.54 -3.79 18.69
N GLU A 262 -9.58 -2.72 19.48
CA GLU A 262 -8.76 -2.52 20.69
C GLU A 262 -7.26 -2.85 20.47
N PRO A 263 -6.58 -2.18 19.52
CA PRO A 263 -5.20 -2.50 19.14
C PRO A 263 -4.18 -2.33 20.28
N ASP A 264 -4.44 -1.46 21.25
CA ASP A 264 -3.61 -1.24 22.42
C ASP A 264 -3.69 -2.39 23.45
N GLU A 265 -4.83 -3.08 23.53
CA GLU A 265 -5.03 -4.26 24.36
C GLU A 265 -4.51 -5.56 23.74
N GLN A 266 -4.09 -5.52 22.46
CA GLN A 266 -3.57 -6.71 21.79
C GLN A 266 -2.22 -7.15 22.37
N PRO A 267 -1.92 -8.47 22.36
CA PRO A 267 -0.59 -8.98 22.66
C PRO A 267 0.51 -8.29 21.84
N ILE A 268 1.68 -8.08 22.45
CA ILE A 268 2.78 -7.32 21.83
C ILE A 268 3.26 -7.91 20.50
N ASP A 269 3.19 -9.23 20.33
CA ASP A 269 3.53 -9.91 19.09
C ASP A 269 2.54 -9.59 17.96
N ILE A 270 1.25 -9.44 18.26
CA ILE A 270 0.25 -8.98 17.30
C ILE A 270 0.50 -7.53 16.91
N GLN A 271 0.78 -6.65 17.88
CA GLN A 271 1.15 -5.27 17.59
C GLN A 271 2.39 -5.20 16.70
N HIS A 272 3.44 -5.96 17.02
CA HIS A 272 4.65 -6.02 16.20
C HIS A 272 4.42 -6.64 14.81
N LYS A 273 3.48 -7.56 14.64
CA LYS A 273 3.09 -8.02 13.29
C LYS A 273 2.49 -6.87 12.48
N CYS A 274 1.61 -6.07 13.07
CA CYS A 274 0.94 -4.97 12.40
C CYS A 274 1.87 -3.81 12.04
N ILE A 275 2.63 -3.31 13.02
CA ILE A 275 3.40 -2.06 12.88
C ILE A 275 4.92 -2.26 12.93
N GLY A 276 5.38 -3.52 12.92
CA GLY A 276 6.78 -3.88 12.97
C GLY A 276 7.34 -3.92 14.39
N ALA A 277 8.35 -4.76 14.60
CA ALA A 277 9.07 -4.80 15.86
C ALA A 277 10.07 -3.62 15.95
N PRO A 278 10.22 -2.98 17.13
CA PRO A 278 11.31 -2.05 17.37
C PRO A 278 12.65 -2.69 17.03
N ASN A 279 13.55 -1.92 16.41
CA ASN A 279 14.91 -2.36 16.03
C ASN A 279 14.96 -3.49 14.98
N THR A 280 13.93 -3.63 14.13
CA THR A 280 14.01 -4.52 12.97
C THR A 280 15.22 -4.15 12.10
N LEU A 281 16.12 -5.11 11.86
CA LEU A 281 17.31 -4.89 11.04
C LEU A 281 16.88 -4.55 9.62
N LYS A 282 17.30 -3.37 9.16
CA LYS A 282 17.01 -2.86 7.83
C LYS A 282 17.98 -3.46 6.82
N ILE A 283 17.48 -3.76 5.62
CA ILE A 283 18.32 -4.13 4.49
C ILE A 283 18.53 -2.90 3.60
N ASP A 284 19.75 -2.76 3.09
CA ASP A 284 20.10 -1.74 2.11
C ASP A 284 19.93 -2.29 0.68
N VAL A 285 20.21 -1.45 -0.32
CA VAL A 285 20.13 -1.83 -1.74
C VAL A 285 21.05 -3.02 -2.04
N ALA A 286 22.21 -3.11 -1.38
CA ALA A 286 23.12 -4.23 -1.54
C ALA A 286 22.53 -5.54 -1.00
N GLY A 287 21.90 -5.51 0.17
CA GLY A 287 21.17 -6.64 0.75
C GLY A 287 20.01 -7.09 -0.15
N PHE A 288 19.22 -6.15 -0.68
CA PHE A 288 18.18 -6.46 -1.66
C PHE A 288 18.74 -7.15 -2.91
N CYS A 289 19.84 -6.61 -3.46
CA CYS A 289 20.52 -7.19 -4.61
C CYS A 289 20.99 -8.63 -4.35
N GLN A 290 21.55 -8.91 -3.16
CA GLN A 290 21.98 -10.27 -2.80
C GLN A 290 20.82 -11.27 -2.70
N MET A 291 19.62 -10.80 -2.35
CA MET A 291 18.44 -11.64 -2.25
C MET A 291 17.81 -11.95 -3.62
N PHE A 292 17.80 -10.98 -4.54
CA PHE A 292 16.94 -11.05 -5.72
C PHE A 292 17.65 -10.92 -7.08
N LEU A 293 18.93 -10.55 -7.14
CA LEU A 293 19.72 -10.65 -8.36
C LEU A 293 20.30 -12.07 -8.52
N PRO A 294 20.25 -12.64 -9.74
CA PRO A 294 20.82 -13.96 -10.03
C PRO A 294 22.35 -13.97 -10.09
#